data_AF-A0A453Q783-F1
#
_entry.id   AF-A0A453Q783-F1
#
_cell.length_a   1.000
_cell.length_b   1.000
_cell.length_c   1.000
_cell.angle_alpha   90.00
_cell.angle_beta   90.00
_cell.angle_gamma   90.00
#
_symmetry.space_group_name_H-M   'P 1'
#
loop_
_entity.id
_entity.type
_entity.pdbx_description
1 polymer ?
#
loop_
_entity_poly.entity_id
_entity_poly.type
_entity_poly.pdbx_seq_one_letter_code
_entity_poly.pdbx_strand_id
1 'polypeptide(L)'
;MVATVRRAESDPLSAGIAQFSLSQLEAATNDFSEDSYVERGYYKGVLLHNGLDVVAAIKKFPVSNDLELQHELNIRAKLEHRNIVKLLGYAKVEKRLCFLVEEYMSNAKSLENIIINGMSSSKNT
;
A
#
# COMPACT_ATOMS: atom_id res chain seq x y z
N MET A 1 22.66 18.43 -34.50
CA MET A 1 22.82 18.24 -33.05
C MET A 1 21.49 17.77 -32.50
N VAL A 2 21.35 16.51 -32.09
CA VAL A 2 20.09 15.99 -31.53
C VAL A 2 20.03 16.44 -30.08
N ALA A 3 19.08 17.31 -29.75
CA ALA A 3 18.79 17.67 -28.37
C ALA A 3 18.15 16.46 -27.67
N THR A 4 18.96 15.72 -26.91
CA THR A 4 18.45 14.70 -26.00
C THR A 4 17.67 15.41 -24.88
N VAL A 5 16.35 15.42 -24.99
CA VAL A 5 15.46 15.80 -23.89
C VAL A 5 15.70 14.78 -22.78
N ARG A 6 16.43 15.19 -21.73
CA ARG A 6 16.50 14.44 -20.48
C ARG A 6 15.11 14.47 -19.87
N ARG A 7 14.36 13.36 -19.98
CA ARG A 7 13.19 13.14 -19.13
C ARG A 7 13.67 13.25 -17.68
N ALA A 8 13.20 14.25 -16.96
CA ALA A 8 13.35 14.30 -15.52
C ALA A 8 12.52 13.13 -14.97
N GLU A 9 13.18 12.05 -14.58
CA GLU A 9 12.56 11.03 -13.74
C GLU A 9 12.24 11.72 -12.42
N SER A 10 10.95 11.98 -12.18
CA SER A 10 10.47 12.60 -10.95
C SER A 10 10.73 11.63 -9.81
N ASP A 11 11.62 12.01 -8.88
CA ASP A 11 11.84 11.28 -7.63
C ASP A 11 10.49 11.04 -6.94
N PRO A 12 10.08 9.81 -6.61
CA PRO A 12 8.83 9.52 -5.93
C PRO A 12 8.76 10.16 -4.54
N LEU A 13 9.90 10.53 -3.93
CA LEU A 13 9.94 11.37 -2.72
C LEU A 13 9.34 12.77 -2.97
N SER A 14 9.39 13.26 -4.21
CA SER A 14 8.78 14.54 -4.62
C SER A 14 7.24 14.49 -4.63
N ALA A 15 6.65 13.29 -4.70
CA ALA A 15 5.20 13.11 -4.78
C ALA A 15 4.50 13.02 -3.40
N GLY A 16 5.23 13.28 -2.30
CA GLY A 16 4.65 13.32 -0.95
C GLY A 16 4.37 11.94 -0.33
N ILE A 17 4.97 10.88 -0.87
CA ILE A 17 4.89 9.52 -0.31
C ILE A 17 5.92 9.36 0.82
N ALA A 18 5.49 8.89 1.98
CA ALA A 18 6.37 8.69 3.13
C ALA A 18 7.19 7.39 3.03
N GLN A 19 8.44 7.43 3.47
CA GLN A 19 9.23 6.22 3.68
C GLN A 19 9.19 5.82 5.16
N PHE A 20 8.71 4.61 5.43
CA PHE A 20 8.64 4.01 6.76
C PHE A 20 9.78 3.01 6.98
N SER A 21 10.16 2.79 8.24
CA SER A 21 11.03 1.68 8.62
C SER A 21 10.22 0.40 8.84
N LEU A 22 10.88 -0.77 8.74
CA LEU A 22 10.24 -2.04 9.05
C LEU A 22 9.70 -2.04 10.50
N SER A 23 10.48 -1.54 11.46
CA SER A 23 10.08 -1.48 12.87
C SER A 23 8.84 -0.62 13.11
N GLN A 24 8.61 0.42 12.31
CA GLN A 24 7.35 1.17 12.37
C GLN A 24 6.16 0.31 11.94
N LEU A 25 6.35 -0.53 10.91
CA LEU A 25 5.29 -1.43 10.44
C LEU A 25 5.04 -2.58 11.42
N GLU A 26 6.11 -3.14 12.00
CA GLU A 26 6.02 -4.17 13.04
C GLU A 26 5.25 -3.63 14.25
N ALA A 27 5.62 -2.45 14.75
CA ALA A 27 4.90 -1.80 15.85
C ALA A 27 3.43 -1.50 15.51
N ALA A 28 3.16 -1.05 14.27
CA ALA A 28 1.80 -0.74 13.83
C ALA A 28 0.91 -1.98 13.69
N THR A 29 1.49 -3.14 13.37
CA THR A 29 0.77 -4.39 13.07
C THR A 29 0.90 -5.44 14.17
N ASN A 30 1.55 -5.11 15.30
CA ASN A 30 1.90 -6.06 16.34
C ASN A 30 2.65 -7.26 15.73
N ASP A 31 3.79 -6.98 15.11
CA ASP A 31 4.67 -7.95 14.44
C ASP A 31 3.98 -8.76 13.34
N PHE A 32 3.11 -8.12 12.55
CA PHE A 32 2.29 -8.77 11.52
C PHE A 32 1.47 -9.96 12.06
N SER A 33 0.96 -9.83 13.29
CA SER A 33 0.12 -10.84 13.95
C SER A 33 -1.16 -11.16 13.18
N GLU A 34 -1.74 -12.34 13.43
CA GLU A 34 -3.02 -12.74 12.83
C GLU A 34 -4.18 -11.80 13.19
N ASP A 35 -4.16 -11.17 14.37
CA ASP A 35 -5.17 -10.16 14.76
C ASP A 35 -5.13 -8.90 13.88
N SER A 36 -3.96 -8.59 13.32
CA SER A 36 -3.80 -7.50 12.37
C SER A 36 -4.10 -7.91 10.93
N TYR A 37 -4.20 -9.21 10.63
CA TYR A 37 -4.49 -9.70 9.29
C TYR A 37 -5.93 -9.36 8.88
N VAL A 38 -6.09 -8.86 7.66
CA VAL A 38 -7.39 -8.49 7.09
C VAL A 38 -7.81 -9.53 6.06
N GLU A 39 -7.26 -9.45 4.86
CA GLU A 39 -7.46 -10.41 3.77
C GLU A 39 -6.35 -10.24 2.72
N ARG A 40 -6.11 -11.27 1.89
CA ARG A 40 -5.20 -11.21 0.72
C ARG A 40 -3.78 -10.69 1.03
N GLY A 41 -3.29 -10.95 2.24
CA GLY A 41 -1.95 -10.49 2.67
C GLY A 41 -1.88 -9.02 3.07
N TYR A 42 -3.03 -8.36 3.30
CA TYR A 42 -3.09 -7.04 3.94
C TYR A 42 -3.15 -7.19 5.45
N TYR A 43 -2.35 -6.37 6.13
CA TYR A 43 -2.35 -6.19 7.58
C TYR A 43 -2.86 -4.78 7.91
N LYS A 44 -3.75 -4.66 8.87
CA LYS A 44 -4.24 -3.39 9.40
C LYS A 44 -3.30 -2.94 10.51
N GLY A 45 -2.84 -1.70 10.43
CA GLY A 45 -2.05 -1.10 11.50
C GLY A 45 -2.37 0.36 11.72
N VAL A 46 -1.95 0.89 12.86
CA VAL A 46 -2.01 2.33 13.16
C VAL A 46 -0.59 2.88 13.13
N LEU A 47 -0.34 3.90 12.32
CA LEU A 47 0.97 4.54 12.21
C LEU A 47 0.88 6.05 12.24
N LEU A 48 1.97 6.67 12.71
CA LEU A 48 2.13 8.11 12.67
C LEU A 48 2.51 8.56 11.26
N HIS A 49 1.63 9.31 10.60
CA HIS A 49 1.85 9.91 9.29
C HIS A 49 1.53 11.40 9.34
N ASN A 50 2.50 12.25 9.01
CA ASN A 50 2.38 13.72 9.09
C ASN A 50 1.90 14.24 10.46
N GLY A 51 2.31 13.58 11.55
CA GLY A 51 1.97 13.97 12.91
C GLY A 51 0.58 13.54 13.38
N LEU A 52 -0.14 12.74 12.59
CA LEU A 52 -1.45 12.18 12.94
C LEU A 52 -1.40 10.65 12.93
N ASP A 53 -2.14 10.03 13.85
CA ASP A 53 -2.35 8.59 13.83
C ASP A 53 -3.32 8.24 12.70
N VAL A 54 -2.86 7.41 11.77
CA VAL A 54 -3.61 6.96 10.59
C VAL A 54 -3.73 5.45 10.62
N VAL A 55 -4.95 4.95 10.38
CA VAL A 55 -5.19 3.53 10.14
C VAL A 55 -4.80 3.22 8.71
N ALA A 56 -3.88 2.28 8.51
CA ALA A 56 -3.39 1.90 7.19
C ALA A 56 -3.55 0.41 6.92
N ALA A 57 -3.63 0.09 5.64
CA ALA A 57 -3.46 -1.25 5.11
C ALA A 57 -2.01 -1.41 4.63
N ILE A 58 -1.33 -2.42 5.16
CA ILE A 58 0.08 -2.70 4.89
C ILE A 58 0.16 -4.01 4.13
N LYS A 59 0.80 -4.00 2.95
CA LYS A 59 0.92 -5.18 2.10
C LYS A 59 2.36 -5.41 1.66
N LYS A 60 2.76 -6.68 1.71
CA LYS A 60 4.02 -7.15 1.15
C LYS A 60 4.02 -6.98 -0.38
N PHE A 61 5.02 -6.29 -0.90
CA PHE A 61 5.20 -6.07 -2.33
C PHE A 61 6.60 -6.55 -2.76
N PRO A 62 6.69 -7.75 -3.37
CA PRO A 62 7.94 -8.24 -3.91
C PRO A 62 8.35 -7.40 -5.12
N VAL A 63 9.63 -7.03 -5.19
CA VAL A 63 10.19 -6.23 -6.28
C VAL A 63 11.43 -6.90 -6.83
N SER A 64 11.61 -6.84 -8.15
CA SER A 64 12.75 -7.43 -8.84
C SER A 64 13.98 -6.52 -8.77
N ASN A 65 13.75 -5.20 -8.83
CA ASN A 65 14.77 -4.16 -8.77
C ASN A 65 14.18 -2.81 -8.30
N ASP A 66 15.06 -1.84 -8.09
CA ASP A 66 14.66 -0.50 -7.62
C ASP A 66 13.89 0.29 -8.68
N LEU A 67 14.11 0.06 -9.98
CA LEU A 67 13.38 0.73 -11.05
C LEU A 67 11.90 0.31 -11.06
N GLU A 68 11.61 -0.96 -10.84
CA GLU A 68 10.24 -1.49 -10.72
C GLU A 68 9.52 -0.84 -9.53
N LEU A 69 10.20 -0.77 -8.38
CA LEU A 69 9.67 -0.09 -7.20
C LEU A 69 9.37 1.38 -7.50
N GLN A 70 10.32 2.10 -8.08
CA GLN A 70 10.19 3.52 -8.42
C GLN A 70 9.03 3.76 -9.40
N HIS A 71 8.89 2.90 -10.40
CA HIS A 71 7.83 2.99 -11.38
C HIS A 71 6.46 2.77 -10.74
N GLU A 72 6.31 1.74 -9.91
CA GLU A 72 5.08 1.45 -9.18
C GLU A 72 4.71 2.60 -8.24
N LEU A 73 5.66 3.07 -7.42
CA LEU A 73 5.44 4.20 -6.51
C LEU A 73 5.02 5.45 -7.27
N ASN A 74 5.70 5.79 -8.37
CA ASN A 74 5.39 6.98 -9.16
C ASN A 74 4.00 6.91 -9.81
N ILE A 75 3.61 5.74 -10.34
CA ILE A 75 2.28 5.53 -10.88
C ILE A 75 1.24 5.73 -9.77
N ARG A 76 1.42 5.05 -8.64
CA ARG A 76 0.45 5.09 -7.54
C ARG A 76 0.40 6.44 -6.84
N ALA A 77 1.51 7.18 -6.77
CA ALA A 77 1.54 8.55 -6.27
C ALA A 77 0.65 9.49 -7.07
N LYS A 78 0.63 9.30 -8.40
CA LYS A 78 -0.14 10.13 -9.33
C LYS A 78 -1.62 9.73 -9.40
N LEU A 79 -1.96 8.55 -8.90
CA LEU A 79 -3.34 8.04 -8.89
C LEU A 79 -4.08 8.51 -7.63
N GLU A 80 -4.35 9.81 -7.55
CA GLU A 80 -5.24 10.37 -6.53
C GLU A 80 -6.64 10.57 -7.12
N HIS A 81 -7.55 9.63 -6.84
CA HIS A 81 -8.94 9.72 -7.25
C HIS A 81 -9.84 9.11 -6.18
N ARG A 82 -11.07 9.62 -6.03
CA ARG A 82 -12.06 9.16 -5.03
C ARG A 82 -12.41 7.67 -5.02
N ASN A 83 -12.00 6.93 -6.07
CA ASN A 83 -12.29 5.50 -6.23
C ASN A 83 -11.02 4.64 -6.21
N ILE A 84 -9.84 5.21 -5.96
CA ILE A 84 -8.56 4.50 -5.91
C ILE A 84 -8.01 4.65 -4.49
N VAL A 85 -7.54 3.55 -3.91
CA VAL A 85 -6.93 3.58 -2.57
C VAL A 85 -5.64 4.41 -2.62
N LYS A 86 -5.56 5.42 -1.77
CA LYS A 86 -4.42 6.32 -1.69
C LYS A 86 -3.20 5.60 -1.13
N LEU A 87 -2.07 5.73 -1.83
CA LEU A 87 -0.77 5.30 -1.33
C LEU A 87 -0.25 6.35 -0.34
N LEU A 88 -0.03 5.95 0.91
CA LEU A 88 0.52 6.82 1.96
C LEU A 88 2.03 6.75 2.01
N GLY A 89 2.59 5.57 1.74
CA GLY A 89 4.01 5.32 1.88
C GLY A 89 4.48 3.95 1.46
N TYR A 90 5.76 3.69 1.70
CA TYR A 90 6.37 2.38 1.54
C TYR A 90 7.46 2.14 2.59
N ALA A 91 7.81 0.89 2.84
CA ALA A 91 8.98 0.51 3.62
C ALA A 91 9.86 -0.44 2.81
N LYS A 92 11.12 -0.09 2.58
CA LYS A 92 12.09 -0.97 1.93
C LYS A 92 12.80 -1.80 3.00
N VAL A 93 12.81 -3.11 2.84
CA VAL A 93 13.42 -4.04 3.82
C VAL A 93 14.69 -4.65 3.27
N GLU A 94 14.58 -5.32 2.12
CA GLU A 94 15.71 -5.97 1.45
C GLU A 94 15.78 -5.53 -0.02
N LYS A 95 16.80 -5.99 -0.76
CA LYS A 95 16.98 -5.65 -2.18
C LYS A 95 15.78 -6.00 -3.07
N ARG A 96 14.94 -6.96 -2.66
CA ARG A 96 13.81 -7.47 -3.44
C ARG A 96 12.48 -7.45 -2.70
N LEU A 97 12.43 -6.75 -1.57
CA LEU A 97 11.25 -6.75 -0.73
C LEU A 97 10.97 -5.36 -0.17
N CYS A 98 9.74 -4.91 -0.40
CA CYS A 98 9.18 -3.76 0.23
C CYS A 98 7.76 -4.03 0.74
N PHE A 99 7.26 -3.10 1.53
CA PHE A 99 5.87 -3.03 1.94
C PHE A 99 5.27 -1.75 1.39
N LEU A 100 4.03 -1.83 0.89
CA LEU A 100 3.23 -0.67 0.54
C LEU A 100 2.31 -0.34 1.72
N VAL A 101 2.20 0.95 2.01
CA VAL A 101 1.38 1.49 3.10
C VAL A 101 0.30 2.35 2.47
N GLU A 102 -0.95 1.93 2.62
CA GLU A 102 -2.10 2.49 1.93
C GLU A 102 -3.17 2.92 2.93
N GLU A 103 -4.03 3.85 2.53
CA GLU A 103 -5.16 4.25 3.34
C GLU A 103 -6.09 3.05 3.61
N TYR A 104 -6.42 2.80 4.88
CA TYR A 104 -7.35 1.73 5.23
C TYR A 104 -8.78 2.14 4.93
N MET A 105 -9.45 1.43 4.02
CA MET A 105 -10.88 1.60 3.80
C MET A 105 -11.66 0.73 4.78
N SER A 106 -12.54 1.31 5.59
CA SER A 106 -13.35 0.57 6.58
C SER A 106 -14.29 -0.48 5.98
N ASN A 107 -14.65 -0.33 4.70
CA ASN A 107 -15.37 -1.35 3.92
C ASN A 107 -14.43 -2.37 3.26
N ALA A 108 -13.23 -2.58 3.82
CA ALA A 108 -12.06 -3.32 3.29
C ALA A 108 -12.31 -4.75 2.78
N LYS A 109 -13.53 -5.28 2.84
CA LYS A 109 -13.85 -6.51 2.12
C LYS A 109 -13.76 -6.23 0.63
N SER A 110 -12.88 -6.96 -0.06
CA SER A 110 -12.81 -6.96 -1.51
C SER A 110 -14.21 -7.19 -2.09
N LEU A 111 -14.48 -6.56 -3.23
CA LEU A 111 -15.75 -6.75 -3.93
C LEU A 111 -16.03 -8.24 -4.18
N GLU A 112 -14.99 -9.02 -4.47
CA GLU A 112 -15.09 -10.47 -4.59
C GLU A 112 -15.65 -11.12 -3.32
N ASN A 113 -15.14 -10.75 -2.13
CA ASN A 113 -15.62 -11.24 -0.85
C ASN A 113 -17.11 -10.91 -0.64
N ILE A 114 -17.52 -9.68 -0.99
CA ILE A 114 -18.93 -9.25 -0.91
C ILE A 114 -19.82 -10.07 -1.85
N ILE A 115 -19.38 -10.31 -3.09
CA ILE A 115 -20.14 -11.05 -4.09
C ILE A 115 -20.23 -12.55 -3.72
N ILE A 116 -19.11 -13.20 -3.39
CA ILE A 116 -19.06 -14.64 -3.09
C ILE A 116 -19.86 -14.98 -1.83
N ASN A 117 -19.67 -14.21 -0.74
CA ASN A 117 -20.37 -14.47 0.50
C ASN A 117 -21.83 -13.97 0.50
N GLY A 118 -22.13 -12.93 -0.30
CA GLY A 118 -23.50 -12.47 -0.54
C GLY A 118 -24.35 -13.49 -1.30
N MET A 119 -23.77 -14.17 -2.29
CA MET A 119 -24.46 -15.22 -3.06
C MET A 119 -24.72 -16.51 -2.24
N SER A 120 -23.93 -16.74 -1.19
CA SER A 120 -24.05 -17.93 -0.34
C SER A 120 -25.22 -17.86 0.66
N SER A 121 -25.84 -16.68 0.84
CA SER A 121 -26.96 -16.50 1.80
C SER A 121 -28.35 -16.76 1.20
N SER A 122 -28.46 -17.14 -0.08
CA SER A 122 -29.74 -17.49 -0.72
C SER A 122 -29.81 -18.99 -1.08
N LYS A 123 -29.59 -19.86 -0.09
CA LYS A 123 -30.11 -21.23 -0.10
C LYS A 123 -30.71 -21.50 1.27
N ASN A 124 -31.98 -21.13 1.43
CA ASN A 124 -32.99 -21.82 2.25
C ASN A 124 -34.26 -20.96 2.28
N THR A 125 -35.15 -21.20 1.33
CA THR A 125 -36.59 -21.33 1.58
C THR A 125 -37.14 -22.35 0.62
#